data_AF-A0ABD5N5U7-F1
#
_entry.id   AF-A0ABD5N5U7-F1
#
_cell.length_a   1.000
_cell.length_b   1.000
_cell.length_c   1.000
_cell.angle_alpha   90.00
_cell.angle_beta   90.00
_cell.angle_gamma   90.00
#
_symmetry.space_group_name_H-M   'P 1'
#
loop_
_entity.id
_entity.type
_entity.pdbx_description
1 polymer ?
#
loop_
_entity_poly.entity_id
_entity_poly.type
_entity_poly.pdbx_seq_one_letter_code
_entity_poly.pdbx_strand_id
1 'polypeptide(L)'
;MSIFLLHNWLLLNEEIIPKLEESENLIDDFYPVLLDTYLTNVKEAWISEEGKTIKEIEDNQKEYWDLVGAVNDRERARDEFYKLQNPQTEKDAVSIIEGYHAALKDYSDPLANEYKKLLNNFLIKYNIRYIICEPCTLILTIEGLLATEYDYVKHLAQNSGSRSRKQLMGVLQNNLMKIETADEERNCISNSVKLIEHFLLEKASRMLSRSFIGRQRTLGYVLSQCPNLFPSQDAKDSLIKYYKFTNDYPNIRHVGNDGCFVRDLNKSDGLLALSLAVSYAAFSTQNYEDILYGSYIKKLKEAVYK
;
A
#
# COMPACT_ATOMS: atom_id res chain seq x y z
N MET A 1 -3.22 -4.87 13.06
CA MET A 1 -4.01 -5.60 12.05
C MET A 1 -3.65 -5.01 10.69
N SER A 2 -3.38 -5.85 9.69
CA SER A 2 -2.97 -5.38 8.36
C SER A 2 -4.18 -4.97 7.54
N ILE A 3 -4.10 -3.85 6.81
CA ILE A 3 -5.20 -3.33 5.96
C ILE A 3 -5.26 -4.00 4.56
N PHE A 4 -4.31 -4.89 4.27
CA PHE A 4 -4.12 -5.53 2.97
C PHE A 4 -4.84 -6.87 2.90
N LEU A 5 -5.46 -7.19 1.76
CA LEU A 5 -6.10 -8.49 1.53
C LEU A 5 -5.10 -9.64 1.61
N LEU A 6 -3.91 -9.46 1.05
CA LEU A 6 -2.83 -10.45 1.05
C LEU A 6 -2.50 -10.98 2.45
N HIS A 7 -2.48 -10.10 3.44
CA HIS A 7 -2.17 -10.47 4.83
C HIS A 7 -3.35 -11.13 5.56
N ASN A 8 -4.56 -10.98 5.03
CA ASN A 8 -5.80 -11.53 5.59
C ASN A 8 -6.37 -12.66 4.71
N TRP A 9 -5.59 -13.17 3.74
CA TRP A 9 -6.05 -14.14 2.73
C TRP A 9 -6.61 -15.43 3.34
N LEU A 10 -5.84 -16.09 4.21
CA LEU A 10 -6.28 -17.33 4.87
C LEU A 10 -7.53 -17.10 5.71
N LEU A 11 -7.56 -16.01 6.47
CA LEU A 11 -8.69 -15.65 7.31
C LEU A 11 -9.95 -15.35 6.48
N LEU A 12 -9.79 -14.73 5.31
CA LEU A 12 -10.88 -14.49 4.36
C LEU A 12 -11.47 -15.82 3.89
N ASN A 13 -10.63 -16.75 3.48
CA ASN A 13 -11.09 -18.07 3.02
C ASN A 13 -11.77 -18.85 4.15
N GLU A 14 -11.18 -18.86 5.35
CA GLU A 14 -11.75 -19.52 6.54
C GLU A 14 -13.12 -18.94 6.96
N GLU A 15 -13.36 -17.64 6.77
CA GLU A 15 -14.62 -17.01 7.18
C GLU A 15 -15.72 -17.01 6.13
N ILE A 16 -15.35 -16.99 4.85
CA ILE A 16 -16.30 -16.85 3.73
C ILE A 16 -16.64 -18.22 3.14
N ILE A 17 -15.65 -19.06 2.86
CA ILE A 17 -15.86 -20.29 2.08
C ILE A 17 -16.77 -21.30 2.79
N PRO A 18 -16.58 -21.59 4.10
CA PRO A 18 -17.49 -22.50 4.81
C PRO A 18 -18.96 -22.03 4.81
N LYS A 19 -19.19 -20.72 4.87
CA LYS A 19 -20.56 -20.17 4.82
C LYS A 19 -21.21 -20.33 3.45
N LEU A 20 -20.40 -20.27 2.38
CA LEU A 20 -20.89 -20.56 1.04
C LEU A 20 -21.15 -22.05 0.82
N GLU A 21 -20.36 -22.94 1.43
CA GLU A 21 -20.63 -24.39 1.42
C GLU A 21 -21.99 -24.74 2.06
N GLU A 22 -22.43 -23.94 3.03
CA GLU A 22 -23.73 -24.11 3.69
C GLU A 22 -24.88 -23.43 2.92
N SER A 23 -24.60 -22.76 1.79
CA SER A 23 -25.61 -22.05 1.00
C SER A 23 -26.58 -23.02 0.32
N GLU A 24 -27.86 -22.68 0.35
CA GLU A 24 -28.91 -23.36 -0.44
C GLU A 24 -28.69 -23.22 -1.95
N ASN A 25 -27.87 -22.25 -2.39
CA ASN A 25 -27.56 -22.00 -3.79
C ASN A 25 -26.22 -22.60 -4.22
N LEU A 26 -25.62 -23.48 -3.41
CA LEU A 26 -24.33 -24.10 -3.69
C LEU A 26 -24.38 -24.84 -5.03
N ILE A 27 -23.36 -24.60 -5.86
CA ILE A 27 -23.20 -25.30 -7.14
C ILE A 27 -22.36 -26.56 -6.96
N ASP A 28 -22.67 -27.57 -7.75
CA ASP A 28 -22.05 -28.89 -7.75
C ASP A 28 -20.52 -28.85 -7.92
N ASP A 29 -20.03 -27.93 -8.76
CA ASP A 29 -18.61 -27.77 -9.10
C ASP A 29 -17.98 -26.56 -8.38
N PHE A 30 -18.47 -26.20 -7.19
CA PHE A 30 -18.03 -25.01 -6.44
C PHE A 30 -16.51 -24.94 -6.28
N TYR A 31 -15.90 -25.99 -5.74
CA TYR A 31 -14.44 -26.04 -5.53
C TYR A 31 -13.62 -26.10 -6.82
N PRO A 32 -13.98 -26.93 -7.82
CA PRO A 32 -13.39 -26.85 -9.15
C PRO A 32 -13.35 -25.42 -9.72
N VAL A 33 -14.48 -24.70 -9.66
CA VAL A 33 -14.60 -23.33 -10.18
C VAL A 33 -13.67 -22.36 -9.44
N LEU A 34 -13.63 -22.42 -8.10
CA LEU A 34 -12.75 -21.56 -7.31
C LEU A 34 -11.27 -21.89 -7.54
N LEU A 35 -10.92 -23.18 -7.60
CA LEU A 35 -9.55 -23.62 -7.81
C LEU A 35 -9.04 -23.22 -9.20
N ASP A 36 -9.84 -23.43 -10.25
CA ASP A 36 -9.50 -23.03 -11.62
C ASP A 36 -9.29 -21.51 -11.73
N THR A 37 -10.17 -20.74 -11.08
CA THR A 37 -10.05 -19.28 -11.02
C THR A 37 -8.77 -18.84 -10.32
N TYR A 38 -8.42 -19.48 -9.19
CA TYR A 38 -7.17 -19.22 -8.49
C TYR A 38 -5.96 -19.49 -9.40
N LEU A 39 -5.91 -20.68 -10.00
CA LEU A 39 -4.80 -21.12 -10.86
C LEU A 39 -4.62 -20.20 -12.07
N THR A 40 -5.71 -19.76 -12.68
CA THR A 40 -5.69 -18.81 -13.81
C THR A 40 -4.99 -17.50 -13.45
N ASN A 41 -5.22 -17.00 -12.22
CA ASN A 41 -4.63 -15.74 -11.77
C ASN A 41 -3.17 -15.87 -11.29
N VAL A 42 -2.73 -17.04 -10.84
CA VAL A 42 -1.36 -17.25 -10.32
C VAL A 42 -0.42 -17.93 -11.31
N LYS A 43 -0.92 -18.38 -12.47
CA LYS A 43 -0.17 -19.14 -13.48
C LYS A 43 1.19 -18.55 -13.80
N GLU A 44 1.26 -17.24 -14.07
CA GLU A 44 2.50 -16.57 -14.43
C GLU A 44 3.55 -16.63 -13.31
N ALA A 45 3.11 -16.47 -12.05
CA ALA A 45 4.00 -16.52 -10.89
C ALA A 45 4.56 -17.93 -10.65
N TRP A 46 3.76 -18.96 -10.93
CA TRP A 46 4.15 -20.36 -10.77
C TRP A 46 5.14 -20.80 -11.85
N ILE A 47 4.87 -20.42 -13.10
CA ILE A 47 5.67 -20.82 -14.27
C ILE A 47 6.89 -19.91 -14.47
N SER A 48 6.96 -18.75 -13.81
CA SER A 48 8.12 -17.86 -13.91
C SER A 48 9.42 -18.56 -13.52
N GLU A 49 10.40 -18.44 -14.42
CA GLU A 49 11.77 -18.94 -14.30
C GLU A 49 12.70 -17.94 -13.59
N GLU A 50 12.24 -16.71 -13.36
CA GLU A 50 13.09 -15.63 -12.88
C GLU A 50 13.57 -15.88 -11.45
N GLY A 51 14.90 -15.94 -11.27
CA GLY A 51 15.53 -16.10 -9.96
C GLY A 51 15.45 -17.49 -9.35
N LYS A 52 14.92 -18.49 -10.07
CA LYS A 52 14.79 -19.88 -9.60
C LYS A 52 15.84 -20.79 -10.24
N THR A 53 16.20 -21.84 -9.53
CA THR A 53 17.00 -22.95 -10.06
C THR A 53 16.15 -23.82 -11.00
N ILE A 54 16.80 -24.54 -11.91
CA ILE A 54 16.11 -25.47 -12.84
C ILE A 54 15.22 -26.46 -12.08
N LYS A 55 15.71 -27.00 -10.96
CA LYS A 55 14.96 -27.94 -10.13
C LYS A 55 13.70 -27.30 -9.53
N GLU A 56 13.81 -26.07 -9.00
CA GLU A 56 12.65 -25.35 -8.46
C GLU A 56 11.61 -25.02 -9.55
N ILE A 57 12.05 -24.77 -10.78
CA ILE A 57 11.15 -24.56 -11.91
C ILE A 57 10.39 -25.86 -12.23
N GLU A 58 11.09 -26.98 -12.34
CA GLU A 58 10.50 -28.30 -12.60
C GLU A 58 9.51 -28.72 -11.51
N ASP A 59 9.88 -28.54 -10.23
CA ASP A 59 9.03 -28.88 -9.09
C ASP A 59 7.76 -28.01 -9.07
N ASN A 60 7.88 -26.68 -9.28
CA ASN A 60 6.73 -25.77 -9.33
C ASN A 60 5.80 -26.07 -10.52
N GLN A 61 6.36 -26.37 -11.70
CA GLN A 61 5.57 -26.72 -12.87
C GLN A 61 4.80 -28.02 -12.63
N LYS A 62 5.46 -29.02 -12.03
CA LYS A 62 4.81 -30.29 -11.68
C LYS A 62 3.66 -30.08 -10.71
N GLU A 63 3.86 -29.30 -9.65
CA GLU A 63 2.82 -28.97 -8.67
C GLU A 63 1.65 -28.21 -9.32
N TYR A 64 1.93 -27.22 -10.19
CA TYR A 64 0.91 -26.51 -10.94
C TYR A 64 0.04 -27.46 -11.77
N TRP A 65 0.65 -28.34 -12.56
CA TRP A 65 -0.09 -29.27 -13.40
C TRP A 65 -0.85 -30.33 -12.60
N ASP A 66 -0.37 -30.70 -11.42
CA ASP A 66 -1.08 -31.57 -10.50
C ASP A 66 -2.36 -30.91 -9.97
N LEU A 67 -2.29 -29.62 -9.62
CA LEU A 67 -3.45 -28.81 -9.22
C LEU A 67 -4.45 -28.62 -10.38
N VAL A 68 -3.97 -28.40 -11.60
CA VAL A 68 -4.84 -28.37 -12.80
C VAL A 68 -5.53 -29.72 -12.99
N GLY A 69 -4.85 -30.83 -12.73
CA GLY A 69 -5.46 -32.16 -12.72
C GLY A 69 -6.56 -32.28 -11.67
N ALA A 70 -6.36 -31.69 -10.49
CA ALA A 70 -7.34 -31.70 -9.39
C ALA A 70 -8.63 -30.95 -9.71
N VAL A 71 -8.62 -29.94 -10.60
CA VAL A 71 -9.83 -29.22 -11.02
C VAL A 71 -10.91 -30.16 -11.58
N ASN A 72 -10.52 -31.31 -12.15
CA ASN A 72 -11.47 -32.27 -12.72
C ASN A 72 -12.09 -33.25 -11.70
N ASP A 73 -11.73 -33.16 -10.42
CA ASP A 73 -12.20 -34.03 -9.34
C ASP A 73 -12.68 -33.17 -8.17
N ARG A 74 -13.96 -33.31 -7.79
CA ARG A 74 -14.59 -32.44 -6.78
C ARG A 74 -13.97 -32.57 -5.39
N GLU A 75 -13.72 -33.80 -4.94
CA GLU A 75 -13.19 -34.04 -3.60
C GLU A 75 -11.73 -33.58 -3.54
N ARG A 76 -10.97 -33.89 -4.59
CA ARG A 76 -9.59 -33.46 -4.70
C ARG A 76 -9.47 -31.94 -4.82
N ALA A 77 -10.31 -31.28 -5.60
CA ALA A 77 -10.31 -29.82 -5.73
C ALA A 77 -10.57 -29.13 -4.38
N ARG A 78 -11.49 -29.68 -3.57
CA ARG A 78 -11.76 -29.18 -2.21
C ARG A 78 -10.53 -29.30 -1.31
N ASP A 79 -9.91 -30.48 -1.27
CA ASP A 79 -8.73 -30.72 -0.44
C ASP A 79 -7.55 -29.85 -0.84
N GLU A 80 -7.33 -29.66 -2.14
CA GLU A 80 -6.27 -28.79 -2.65
C GLU A 80 -6.58 -27.30 -2.45
N PHE A 81 -7.84 -26.88 -2.54
CA PHE A 81 -8.25 -25.50 -2.29
C PHE A 81 -7.83 -25.02 -0.88
N TYR A 82 -8.03 -25.85 0.14
CA TYR A 82 -7.63 -25.52 1.52
C TYR A 82 -6.11 -25.55 1.75
N LYS A 83 -5.33 -26.16 0.85
CA LYS A 83 -3.86 -26.16 0.88
C LYS A 83 -3.26 -25.00 0.08
N LEU A 84 -4.09 -24.21 -0.60
CA LEU A 84 -3.60 -23.11 -1.43
C LEU A 84 -2.76 -22.14 -0.62
N GLN A 85 -1.62 -21.78 -1.22
CA GLN A 85 -0.75 -20.76 -0.66
C GLN A 85 -1.39 -19.38 -0.77
N ASN A 86 -0.84 -18.42 -0.04
CA ASN A 86 -1.23 -17.03 -0.22
C ASN A 86 -0.85 -16.56 -1.64
N PRO A 87 -1.66 -15.67 -2.24
CA PRO A 87 -1.26 -14.95 -3.45
C PRO A 87 0.11 -14.28 -3.26
N GLN A 88 0.83 -14.02 -4.34
CA GLN A 88 2.18 -13.45 -4.24
C GLN A 88 2.15 -11.93 -4.05
N THR A 89 1.12 -11.28 -4.59
CA THR A 89 0.90 -9.85 -4.49
C THR A 89 -0.53 -9.54 -4.06
N GLU A 90 -0.75 -8.31 -3.59
CA GLU A 90 -2.11 -7.84 -3.34
C GLU A 90 -2.94 -7.78 -4.63
N LYS A 91 -2.31 -7.44 -5.76
CA LYS A 91 -2.98 -7.41 -7.07
C LYS A 91 -3.53 -8.79 -7.41
N ASP A 92 -2.76 -9.85 -7.15
CA ASP A 92 -3.21 -11.22 -7.36
C ASP A 92 -4.38 -11.54 -6.43
N ALA A 93 -4.28 -11.17 -5.14
CA ALA A 93 -5.37 -11.38 -4.17
C ALA A 93 -6.68 -10.70 -4.60
N VAL A 94 -6.60 -9.44 -5.05
CA VAL A 94 -7.75 -8.71 -5.61
C VAL A 94 -8.30 -9.44 -6.84
N SER A 95 -7.43 -9.78 -7.81
CA SER A 95 -7.85 -10.40 -9.06
C SER A 95 -8.51 -11.76 -8.84
N ILE A 96 -8.01 -12.56 -7.90
CA ILE A 96 -8.62 -13.84 -7.54
C ILE A 96 -9.99 -13.65 -6.89
N ILE A 97 -10.14 -12.72 -5.95
CA ILE A 97 -11.41 -12.45 -5.26
C ILE A 97 -12.48 -11.94 -6.22
N GLU A 98 -12.13 -10.99 -7.10
CA GLU A 98 -13.03 -10.52 -8.15
C GLU A 98 -13.36 -11.66 -9.14
N GLY A 99 -12.36 -12.48 -9.45
CA GLY A 99 -12.49 -13.69 -10.27
C GLY A 99 -13.48 -14.69 -9.69
N TYR A 100 -13.43 -14.96 -8.38
CA TYR A 100 -14.37 -15.89 -7.73
C TYR A 100 -15.81 -15.43 -7.92
N HIS A 101 -16.08 -14.14 -7.72
CA HIS A 101 -17.42 -13.63 -7.98
C HIS A 101 -17.82 -13.79 -9.45
N ALA A 102 -16.94 -13.42 -10.39
CA ALA A 102 -17.21 -13.54 -11.82
C ALA A 102 -17.51 -14.99 -12.21
N ALA A 103 -16.68 -15.93 -11.77
CA ALA A 103 -16.84 -17.35 -12.04
C ALA A 103 -18.14 -17.89 -11.41
N LEU A 104 -18.43 -17.59 -10.13
CA LEU A 104 -19.68 -18.01 -9.50
C LEU A 104 -20.91 -17.45 -10.20
N LYS A 105 -20.85 -16.22 -10.71
CA LYS A 105 -21.95 -15.56 -11.40
C LYS A 105 -22.35 -16.29 -12.68
N ASP A 106 -21.40 -16.89 -13.39
CA ASP A 106 -21.68 -17.67 -14.60
C ASP A 106 -22.51 -18.93 -14.33
N TYR A 107 -22.53 -19.42 -13.08
CA TYR A 107 -23.29 -20.61 -12.67
C TYR A 107 -24.53 -20.27 -11.82
N SER A 108 -24.44 -19.29 -10.93
CA SER A 108 -25.49 -18.96 -9.95
C SER A 108 -25.41 -17.51 -9.48
N ASP A 109 -26.30 -16.65 -10.01
CA ASP A 109 -26.47 -15.26 -9.56
C ASP A 109 -26.73 -15.17 -8.03
N PRO A 110 -27.59 -16.00 -7.41
CA PRO A 110 -27.80 -15.95 -5.96
C PRO A 110 -26.52 -16.23 -5.16
N LEU A 111 -25.75 -17.25 -5.55
CA LEU A 111 -24.51 -17.63 -4.85
C LEU A 111 -23.44 -16.55 -5.00
N ALA A 112 -23.29 -15.97 -6.20
CA ALA A 112 -22.37 -14.86 -6.44
C ALA A 112 -22.72 -13.62 -5.59
N ASN A 113 -24.02 -13.29 -5.48
CA ASN A 113 -24.49 -12.19 -4.63
C ASN A 113 -24.25 -12.48 -3.13
N GLU A 114 -24.41 -13.73 -2.70
CA GLU A 114 -24.08 -14.15 -1.33
C GLU A 114 -22.59 -14.01 -1.04
N TYR A 115 -21.73 -14.46 -1.95
CA TYR A 115 -20.28 -14.25 -1.86
C TYR A 115 -19.94 -12.77 -1.74
N LYS A 116 -20.50 -11.91 -2.61
CA LYS A 116 -20.29 -10.46 -2.58
C LYS A 116 -20.68 -9.86 -1.22
N LYS A 117 -21.81 -10.29 -0.65
CA LYS A 117 -22.28 -9.83 0.66
C LYS A 117 -21.34 -10.27 1.79
N LEU A 118 -20.89 -11.52 1.78
CA LEU A 118 -19.94 -12.04 2.77
C LEU A 118 -18.60 -11.31 2.69
N LEU A 119 -18.10 -11.09 1.46
CA LEU A 119 -16.89 -10.31 1.20
C LEU A 119 -17.03 -8.88 1.72
N ASN A 120 -18.15 -8.20 1.43
CA ASN A 120 -18.39 -6.84 1.93
C ASN A 120 -18.32 -6.77 3.46
N ASN A 121 -18.98 -7.72 4.12
CA ASN A 121 -18.97 -7.81 5.58
C ASN A 121 -17.57 -8.05 6.12
N PHE A 122 -16.77 -8.89 5.46
CA PHE A 122 -15.38 -9.15 5.81
C PHE A 122 -14.52 -7.89 5.70
N LEU A 123 -14.62 -7.16 4.57
CA LEU A 123 -13.85 -5.93 4.34
C LEU A 123 -14.15 -4.88 5.43
N ILE A 124 -15.43 -4.69 5.77
CA ILE A 124 -15.85 -3.76 6.82
C ILE A 124 -15.35 -4.22 8.20
N LYS A 125 -15.55 -5.50 8.55
CA LYS A 125 -15.18 -6.08 9.85
C LYS A 125 -13.69 -5.94 10.15
N TYR A 126 -12.85 -6.14 9.13
CA TYR A 126 -11.39 -6.11 9.26
C TYR A 126 -10.75 -4.78 8.84
N ASN A 127 -11.57 -3.77 8.51
CA ASN A 127 -11.12 -2.47 8.01
C ASN A 127 -10.10 -2.61 6.86
N ILE A 128 -10.41 -3.51 5.92
CA ILE A 128 -9.62 -3.70 4.71
C ILE A 128 -9.85 -2.51 3.79
N ARG A 129 -8.80 -2.09 3.10
CA ARG A 129 -8.73 -0.83 2.34
C ARG A 129 -9.62 -0.71 1.10
N TYR A 130 -10.52 -1.65 0.85
CA TYR A 130 -11.35 -1.68 -0.36
C TYR A 130 -12.83 -1.56 -0.04
N ILE A 131 -13.57 -1.00 -0.99
CA ILE A 131 -15.02 -1.14 -1.11
C ILE A 131 -15.35 -1.97 -2.34
N ILE A 132 -16.51 -2.62 -2.33
CA ILE A 132 -16.99 -3.37 -3.48
C ILE A 132 -17.92 -2.49 -4.31
N CYS A 133 -17.67 -2.43 -5.61
CA CYS A 133 -18.54 -1.84 -6.63
C CYS A 133 -19.11 -2.93 -7.54
N GLU A 134 -20.19 -2.61 -8.27
CA GLU A 134 -20.80 -3.57 -9.19
C GLU A 134 -19.89 -3.88 -10.40
N PRO A 135 -19.81 -5.14 -10.86
CA PRO A 135 -20.52 -6.31 -10.34
C PRO A 135 -19.91 -6.94 -9.08
N CYS A 136 -18.60 -6.84 -8.88
CA CYS A 136 -17.87 -7.13 -7.63
C CYS A 136 -16.40 -6.69 -7.81
N THR A 137 -16.20 -5.42 -8.15
CA THR A 137 -14.88 -4.83 -8.36
C THR A 137 -14.43 -4.12 -7.08
N LEU A 138 -13.25 -4.44 -6.60
CA LEU A 138 -12.63 -3.85 -5.42
C LEU A 138 -11.98 -2.53 -5.78
N ILE A 139 -12.50 -1.45 -5.22
CA ILE A 139 -11.96 -0.11 -5.40
C ILE A 139 -11.31 0.34 -4.09
N LEU A 140 -10.07 0.81 -4.19
CA LEU A 140 -9.33 1.36 -3.06
C LEU A 140 -10.07 2.58 -2.50
N THR A 141 -10.30 2.61 -1.19
CA THR A 141 -10.90 3.77 -0.53
C THR A 141 -9.89 4.90 -0.36
N ILE A 142 -10.37 6.13 -0.13
CA ILE A 142 -9.48 7.26 0.15
C ILE A 142 -8.71 7.01 1.45
N GLU A 143 -9.38 6.50 2.48
CA GLU A 143 -8.77 6.13 3.75
C GLU A 143 -7.70 5.04 3.56
N GLY A 144 -8.02 4.05 2.73
CA GLY A 144 -7.12 2.96 2.35
C GLY A 144 -5.88 3.44 1.60
N LEU A 145 -6.05 4.39 0.67
CA LEU A 145 -4.96 5.04 -0.05
C LEU A 145 -4.03 5.77 0.91
N LEU A 146 -4.57 6.65 1.77
CA LEU A 146 -3.77 7.43 2.72
C LEU A 146 -3.02 6.54 3.72
N ALA A 147 -3.67 5.48 4.21
CA ALA A 147 -3.04 4.51 5.09
C ALA A 147 -1.90 3.75 4.37
N THR A 148 -2.07 3.44 3.08
CA THR A 148 -1.03 2.78 2.30
C THR A 148 0.14 3.71 1.96
N GLU A 149 -0.12 4.98 1.60
CA GLU A 149 0.94 5.97 1.40
C GLU A 149 1.82 6.09 2.65
N TYR A 150 1.21 6.14 3.83
CA TYR A 150 1.92 6.16 5.10
C TYR A 150 2.76 4.91 5.31
N ASP A 151 2.17 3.72 5.16
CA ASP A 151 2.88 2.46 5.37
C ASP A 151 4.05 2.29 4.38
N TYR A 152 3.87 2.72 3.14
CA TYR A 152 4.90 2.74 2.13
C TYR A 152 6.07 3.68 2.48
N VAL A 153 5.77 4.93 2.86
CA VAL A 153 6.80 5.90 3.28
C VAL A 153 7.55 5.39 4.52
N LYS A 154 6.83 4.82 5.48
CA LYS A 154 7.40 4.18 6.68
C LYS A 154 8.33 3.03 6.29
N HIS A 155 7.90 2.14 5.40
CA HIS A 155 8.69 1.03 4.90
C HIS A 155 9.99 1.52 4.25
N LEU A 156 9.92 2.50 3.34
CA LEU A 156 11.11 3.07 2.70
C LEU A 156 12.06 3.72 3.70
N ALA A 157 11.53 4.43 4.71
CA ALA A 157 12.35 5.01 5.74
C ALA A 157 13.04 3.94 6.61
N GLN A 158 12.32 2.88 6.98
CA GLN A 158 12.83 1.75 7.78
C GLN A 158 13.88 0.93 7.05
N ASN A 159 13.71 0.72 5.75
CA ASN A 159 14.63 -0.04 4.91
C ASN A 159 15.72 0.83 4.28
N SER A 160 15.70 2.13 4.53
CA SER A 160 16.82 2.98 4.18
C SER A 160 18.06 2.62 5.00
N GLY A 161 19.24 2.72 4.39
CA GLY A 161 20.52 2.73 5.12
C GLY A 161 20.71 3.98 6.01
N SER A 162 19.73 4.89 6.08
CA SER A 162 19.84 6.18 6.77
C SER A 162 19.25 6.13 8.17
N ARG A 163 20.11 6.14 9.19
CA ARG A 163 19.69 6.19 10.61
C ARG A 163 18.77 7.37 10.90
N SER A 164 19.03 8.54 10.31
CA SER A 164 18.21 9.74 10.53
C SER A 164 16.78 9.58 10.02
N ARG A 165 16.57 8.87 8.90
CA ARG A 165 15.22 8.59 8.37
C ARG A 165 14.43 7.65 9.27
N LYS A 166 15.08 6.57 9.74
CA LYS A 166 14.47 5.64 10.70
C LYS A 166 14.02 6.35 11.97
N GLN A 167 14.90 7.21 12.51
CA GLN A 167 14.60 8.00 13.71
C GLN A 167 13.47 9.00 13.46
N LEU A 168 13.47 9.68 12.31
CA LEU A 168 12.44 10.67 11.98
C LEU A 168 11.03 10.05 11.96
N MET A 169 10.87 8.83 11.42
CA MET A 169 9.56 8.17 11.45
C MET A 169 9.06 7.90 12.88
N GLY A 170 9.95 7.46 13.78
CA GLY A 170 9.59 7.28 15.19
C GLY A 170 9.26 8.61 15.88
N VAL A 171 9.97 9.69 15.54
CA VAL A 171 9.68 11.03 16.04
C VAL A 171 8.30 11.51 15.56
N LEU A 172 7.95 11.30 14.29
CA LEU A 172 6.64 11.70 13.75
C LEU A 172 5.49 10.93 14.40
N GLN A 173 5.67 9.64 14.67
CA GLN A 173 4.70 8.86 15.45
C GLN A 173 4.55 9.39 16.89
N ASN A 174 5.66 9.76 17.53
CA ASN A 174 5.62 10.36 18.86
C ASN A 174 4.95 11.74 18.87
N ASN A 175 5.17 12.55 17.83
CA ASN A 175 4.51 13.84 17.68
C ASN A 175 2.98 13.69 17.57
N LEU A 176 2.49 12.68 16.85
CA LEU A 176 1.04 12.38 16.77
C LEU A 176 0.42 12.09 18.14
N MET A 177 1.11 11.36 19.00
CA MET A 177 0.61 11.02 20.34
C MET A 177 0.59 12.21 21.30
N LYS A 178 1.45 13.20 21.07
CA LYS A 178 1.71 14.29 22.02
C LYS A 178 1.16 15.64 21.59
N ILE A 179 0.56 15.78 20.42
CA ILE A 179 0.16 17.09 19.91
C ILE A 179 -0.99 17.70 20.74
N GLU A 180 -0.61 18.47 21.76
CA GLU A 180 -1.51 19.14 22.70
C GLU A 180 -1.09 20.58 22.99
N THR A 181 0.21 20.90 22.85
CA THR A 181 0.75 22.24 23.06
C THR A 181 1.27 22.87 21.76
N ALA A 182 1.37 24.21 21.75
CA ALA A 182 1.91 24.96 20.62
C ALA A 182 3.34 24.55 20.25
N ASP A 183 4.17 24.15 21.22
CA ASP A 183 5.53 23.67 20.94
C ASP A 183 5.53 22.30 20.28
N GLU A 184 4.62 21.41 20.67
CA GLU A 184 4.45 20.10 20.04
C GLU A 184 3.91 20.22 18.62
N GLU A 185 3.00 21.16 18.37
CA GLU A 185 2.50 21.49 17.04
C GLU A 185 3.63 22.01 16.13
N ARG A 186 4.42 22.97 16.61
CA ARG A 186 5.62 23.48 15.89
C ARG A 186 6.59 22.35 15.58
N ASN A 187 6.88 21.50 16.56
CA ASN A 187 7.77 20.34 16.38
C ASN A 187 7.20 19.35 15.36
N CYS A 188 5.88 19.13 15.37
CA CYS A 188 5.17 18.30 14.40
C CYS A 188 5.36 18.82 12.97
N ILE A 189 5.09 20.11 12.76
CA ILE A 189 5.23 20.76 11.44
C ILE A 189 6.71 20.73 10.99
N SER A 190 7.64 21.08 11.88
CA SER A 190 9.07 21.11 11.61
C SER A 190 9.60 19.74 11.16
N ASN A 191 9.21 18.67 11.84
CA ASN A 191 9.62 17.31 11.48
C ASN A 191 8.91 16.80 10.23
N SER A 192 7.68 17.23 9.96
CA SER A 192 6.94 16.90 8.75
C SER A 192 7.66 17.45 7.51
N VAL A 193 8.15 18.70 7.55
CA VAL A 193 8.94 19.25 6.44
C VAL A 193 10.27 18.51 6.24
N LYS A 194 10.93 18.07 7.32
CA LYS A 194 12.16 17.26 7.20
C LYS A 194 11.90 15.94 6.47
N LEU A 195 10.73 15.33 6.65
CA LEU A 195 10.35 14.11 5.94
C LEU A 195 10.29 14.37 4.44
N ILE A 196 9.61 15.45 4.04
CA ILE A 196 9.51 15.90 2.65
C ILE A 196 10.91 16.14 2.07
N GLU A 197 11.75 16.90 2.78
CA GLU A 197 13.13 17.18 2.37
C GLU A 197 13.93 15.90 2.10
N HIS A 198 13.85 14.90 3.00
CA HIS A 198 14.57 13.64 2.84
C HIS A 198 14.21 12.89 1.55
N PHE A 199 12.92 12.72 1.28
CA PHE A 199 12.45 11.96 0.10
C PHE A 199 12.68 12.74 -1.21
N LEU A 200 12.46 14.05 -1.21
CA LEU A 200 12.70 14.89 -2.39
C LEU A 200 14.19 15.00 -2.73
N LEU A 201 15.06 15.16 -1.73
CA LEU A 201 16.51 15.16 -1.96
C LEU A 201 16.97 13.86 -2.60
N GLU A 202 16.46 12.72 -2.15
CA GLU A 202 16.79 11.41 -2.71
C GLU A 202 16.28 11.26 -4.15
N LYS A 203 15.04 11.68 -4.42
CA LYS A 203 14.49 11.67 -5.79
C LYS A 203 15.31 12.57 -6.72
N ALA A 204 15.57 13.80 -6.31
CA ALA A 204 16.35 14.75 -7.09
C ALA A 204 17.79 14.27 -7.33
N SER A 205 18.42 13.65 -6.31
CA SER A 205 19.77 13.11 -6.46
C SER A 205 19.84 12.02 -7.53
N ARG A 206 18.81 11.16 -7.57
CA ARG A 206 18.66 10.12 -8.61
C ARG A 206 18.41 10.72 -9.99
N MET A 207 17.51 11.71 -10.10
CA MET A 207 17.19 12.36 -11.37
C MET A 207 18.38 13.11 -11.98
N LEU A 208 19.23 13.71 -11.14
CA LEU A 208 20.38 14.51 -11.57
C LEU A 208 21.70 13.74 -11.52
N SER A 209 21.68 12.46 -11.15
CA SER A 209 22.87 11.61 -10.97
C SER A 209 23.99 12.27 -10.14
N ARG A 210 23.62 13.01 -9.08
CA ARG A 210 24.57 13.70 -8.19
C ARG A 210 24.03 13.85 -6.76
N SER A 211 24.94 13.97 -5.81
CA SER A 211 24.61 14.25 -4.40
C SER A 211 24.55 15.75 -4.11
N PHE A 212 23.57 16.18 -3.31
CA PHE A 212 23.49 17.55 -2.82
C PHE A 212 24.28 17.71 -1.51
N ILE A 213 25.18 18.70 -1.45
CA ILE A 213 26.04 18.97 -0.28
C ILE A 213 25.86 20.38 0.27
N GLY A 214 26.06 20.54 1.58
CA GLY A 214 25.98 21.84 2.26
C GLY A 214 24.68 22.61 1.98
N ARG A 215 24.81 23.86 1.55
CA ARG A 215 23.67 24.77 1.27
C ARG A 215 22.79 24.32 0.12
N GLN A 216 23.23 23.35 -0.69
CA GLN A 216 22.44 22.80 -1.80
C GLN A 216 21.36 21.82 -1.31
N ARG A 217 21.36 21.46 -0.02
CA ARG A 217 20.38 20.53 0.56
C ARG A 217 19.04 21.19 0.93
N THR A 218 18.87 22.48 0.66
CA THR A 218 17.61 23.18 0.93
C THR A 218 16.55 22.76 -0.08
N LEU A 219 15.30 22.66 0.37
CA LEU A 219 14.20 22.27 -0.50
C LEU A 219 14.06 23.23 -1.70
N GLY A 220 14.18 24.54 -1.44
CA GLY A 220 14.09 25.56 -2.49
C GLY A 220 15.15 25.37 -3.58
N TYR A 221 16.40 25.05 -3.21
CA TYR A 221 17.45 24.79 -4.19
C TYR A 221 17.15 23.52 -4.99
N VAL A 222 16.79 22.43 -4.33
CA VAL A 222 16.47 21.15 -4.99
C VAL A 222 15.36 21.33 -6.02
N LEU A 223 14.27 22.01 -5.64
CA LEU A 223 13.15 22.29 -6.52
C LEU A 223 13.57 23.16 -7.71
N SER A 224 14.50 24.10 -7.55
CA SER A 224 15.00 24.90 -8.68
C SER A 224 15.80 24.08 -9.69
N GLN A 225 16.45 23.00 -9.26
CA GLN A 225 17.26 22.12 -10.12
C GLN A 225 16.44 21.04 -10.83
N CYS A 226 15.21 20.78 -10.38
CA CYS A 226 14.34 19.75 -10.95
C CYS A 226 13.01 20.36 -11.44
N PRO A 227 12.98 21.04 -12.60
CA PRO A 227 11.76 21.66 -13.12
C PRO A 227 10.63 20.66 -13.40
N ASN A 228 10.97 19.45 -13.85
CA ASN A 228 10.01 18.43 -14.27
C ASN A 228 9.65 17.43 -13.15
N LEU A 229 9.90 17.77 -11.88
CA LEU A 229 9.59 16.89 -10.74
C LEU A 229 8.09 16.83 -10.44
N PHE A 230 7.37 17.91 -10.75
CA PHE A 230 5.93 18.04 -10.54
C PHE A 230 5.20 18.12 -11.88
N PRO A 231 3.94 17.69 -11.97
CA PRO A 231 3.15 17.73 -13.20
C PRO A 231 2.82 19.16 -13.67
N SER A 232 2.87 20.15 -12.77
CA SER A 232 2.68 21.56 -13.10
C SER A 232 3.52 22.46 -12.19
N GLN A 233 3.73 23.70 -12.65
CA GLN A 233 4.43 24.72 -11.86
C GLN A 233 3.63 25.10 -10.61
N ASP A 234 2.30 25.17 -10.68
CA ASP A 234 1.44 25.47 -9.52
C ASP A 234 1.54 24.41 -8.42
N ALA A 235 1.59 23.13 -8.81
CA ALA A 235 1.79 22.03 -7.87
C ALA A 235 3.14 22.16 -7.15
N LYS A 236 4.20 22.52 -7.88
CA LYS A 236 5.52 22.80 -7.30
C LYS A 236 5.49 24.03 -6.38
N ASP A 237 4.84 25.10 -6.81
CA ASP A 237 4.75 26.36 -6.06
C ASP A 237 3.96 26.20 -4.77
N SER A 238 2.98 25.28 -4.71
CA SER A 238 2.27 24.94 -3.49
C SER A 238 3.23 24.44 -2.39
N LEU A 239 4.15 23.55 -2.75
CA LEU A 239 5.17 23.04 -1.82
C LEU A 239 6.19 24.12 -1.44
N ILE A 240 6.57 25.00 -2.39
CA ILE A 240 7.46 26.14 -2.10
C ILE A 240 6.81 27.08 -1.09
N LYS A 241 5.53 27.41 -1.26
CA LYS A 241 4.77 28.26 -0.33
C LYS A 241 4.64 27.60 1.04
N TYR A 242 4.36 26.30 1.09
CA TYR A 242 4.32 25.55 2.33
C TYR A 242 5.68 25.54 3.05
N TYR A 243 6.77 25.32 2.30
CA TYR A 243 8.13 25.40 2.85
C TYR A 243 8.45 26.77 3.42
N LYS A 244 8.10 27.83 2.66
CA LYS A 244 8.26 29.22 3.09
C LYS A 244 7.49 29.50 4.38
N PHE A 245 6.24 29.05 4.48
CA PHE A 245 5.46 29.12 5.72
C PHE A 245 6.24 28.54 6.91
N THR A 246 6.86 27.37 6.77
CA THR A 246 7.62 26.76 7.90
C THR A 246 8.92 27.48 8.27
N ASN A 247 9.42 28.35 7.39
CA ASN A 247 10.59 29.18 7.67
C ASN A 247 10.19 30.54 8.25
N ASP A 248 9.08 31.11 7.76
CA ASP A 248 8.62 32.46 8.10
C ASP A 248 7.72 32.47 9.35
N TYR A 249 6.95 31.41 9.61
CA TYR A 249 6.08 31.38 10.79
C TYR A 249 6.92 31.26 12.07
N PRO A 250 6.66 32.09 13.10
CA PRO A 250 7.50 32.15 14.29
C PRO A 250 7.75 30.79 14.95
N ASN A 251 9.03 30.51 15.21
CA ASN A 251 9.52 29.37 16.00
C ASN A 251 9.19 27.97 15.46
N ILE A 252 8.83 27.79 14.18
CA ILE A 252 8.73 26.43 13.60
C ILE A 252 10.11 25.86 13.26
N ARG A 253 10.94 26.64 12.55
CA ARG A 253 12.31 26.24 12.15
C ARG A 253 13.35 27.30 12.47
N HIS A 254 12.96 28.56 12.40
CA HIS A 254 13.78 29.74 12.64
C HIS A 254 12.98 30.72 13.50
N VAL A 255 13.62 31.82 13.90
CA VAL A 255 12.95 32.90 14.66
C VAL A 255 11.67 33.37 13.95
N GLY A 256 11.67 33.35 12.61
CA GLY A 256 10.52 33.68 11.78
C GLY A 256 10.38 35.17 11.53
N ASN A 257 9.20 35.56 11.02
CA ASN A 257 8.78 36.92 10.72
C ASN A 257 7.39 37.14 11.32
N ASP A 258 7.30 38.04 12.30
CA ASP A 258 6.04 38.36 12.99
C ASP A 258 4.96 38.90 12.03
N GLY A 259 5.36 39.47 10.89
CA GLY A 259 4.43 39.93 9.85
C GLY A 259 3.70 38.80 9.11
N CYS A 260 4.13 37.54 9.27
CA CYS A 260 3.49 36.36 8.69
C CYS A 260 2.55 35.64 9.69
N PHE A 261 2.44 36.14 10.92
CA PHE A 261 1.57 35.56 11.96
C PHE A 261 0.11 35.97 11.74
N VAL A 262 -0.76 34.98 11.55
CA VAL A 262 -2.21 35.20 11.36
C VAL A 262 -3.00 34.85 12.62
N ARG A 263 -2.70 33.69 13.21
CA ARG A 263 -3.28 33.15 14.45
C ARG A 263 -2.31 32.16 15.05
N ASP A 264 -2.48 31.81 16.32
CA ASP A 264 -1.74 30.69 16.93
C ASP A 264 -2.00 29.37 16.21
N LEU A 265 -1.00 28.49 16.27
CA LEU A 265 -1.12 27.11 15.80
C LEU A 265 -2.08 26.36 16.70
N ASN A 266 -2.73 25.35 16.12
CA ASN A 266 -3.50 24.37 16.86
C ASN A 266 -3.21 22.96 16.33
N LYS A 267 -3.73 21.96 17.04
CA LYS A 267 -3.58 20.54 16.72
C LYS A 267 -3.88 20.21 15.25
N SER A 268 -4.90 20.82 14.66
CA SER A 268 -5.27 20.58 13.26
C SER A 268 -4.18 21.00 12.29
N ASP A 269 -3.39 22.03 12.60
CA ASP A 269 -2.28 22.48 11.74
C ASP A 269 -1.15 21.44 11.70
N GLY A 270 -0.81 20.83 12.84
CA GLY A 270 0.18 19.76 12.88
C GLY A 270 -0.31 18.47 12.21
N LEU A 271 -1.60 18.14 12.33
CA LEU A 271 -2.20 17.01 11.62
C LEU A 271 -2.21 17.24 10.10
N LEU A 272 -2.54 18.45 9.65
CA LEU A 272 -2.47 18.83 8.24
C LEU A 272 -1.02 18.72 7.73
N ALA A 273 -0.05 19.22 8.49
CA ALA A 273 1.36 19.16 8.12
C ALA A 273 1.86 17.72 7.94
N LEU A 274 1.44 16.80 8.81
CA LEU A 274 1.76 15.38 8.70
C LEU A 274 1.14 14.75 7.46
N SER A 275 -0.14 15.01 7.21
CA SER A 275 -0.85 14.49 6.03
C SER A 275 -0.17 14.96 4.75
N LEU A 276 0.10 16.26 4.63
CA LEU A 276 0.83 16.83 3.49
C LEU A 276 2.22 16.21 3.34
N ALA A 277 2.94 15.98 4.45
CA ALA A 277 4.27 15.41 4.39
C ALA A 277 4.30 13.96 3.92
N VAL A 278 3.35 13.14 4.37
CA VAL A 278 3.19 11.77 3.88
C VAL A 278 2.87 11.78 2.39
N SER A 279 1.90 12.56 1.93
CA SER A 279 1.50 12.58 0.53
C SER A 279 2.60 13.14 -0.39
N TYR A 280 3.29 14.21 -0.01
CA TYR A 280 4.45 14.69 -0.80
C TYR A 280 5.61 13.69 -0.78
N ALA A 281 5.90 13.04 0.34
CA ALA A 281 6.93 12.02 0.41
C ALA A 281 6.60 10.82 -0.48
N ALA A 282 5.35 10.31 -0.42
CA ALA A 282 4.85 9.23 -1.26
C ALA A 282 4.90 9.62 -2.75
N PHE A 283 4.36 10.79 -3.11
CA PHE A 283 4.43 11.35 -4.47
C PHE A 283 5.87 11.40 -5.02
N SER A 284 6.83 11.81 -4.18
CA SER A 284 8.24 11.96 -4.59
C SER A 284 8.88 10.63 -5.01
N THR A 285 8.34 9.51 -4.56
CA THR A 285 8.81 8.18 -4.97
C THR A 285 8.34 7.83 -6.38
N GLN A 286 7.18 8.37 -6.81
CA GLN A 286 6.49 8.07 -8.08
C GLN A 286 6.25 6.57 -8.32
N ASN A 287 6.06 5.79 -7.25
CA ASN A 287 5.85 4.36 -7.34
C ASN A 287 4.41 4.00 -6.98
N TYR A 288 3.49 4.38 -7.86
CA TYR A 288 2.06 4.21 -7.64
C TYR A 288 1.65 2.74 -7.64
N GLU A 289 2.35 1.85 -8.33
CA GLU A 289 2.04 0.41 -8.29
C GLU A 289 2.34 -0.17 -6.90
N ASP A 290 3.46 0.19 -6.27
CA ASP A 290 3.75 -0.22 -4.90
C ASP A 290 2.69 0.30 -3.92
N ILE A 291 2.18 1.52 -4.12
CA ILE A 291 1.16 2.12 -3.24
C ILE A 291 -0.21 1.48 -3.49
N LEU A 292 -0.63 1.35 -4.75
CA LEU A 292 -1.94 0.81 -5.10
C LEU A 292 -2.04 -0.69 -4.81
N TYR A 293 -0.97 -1.45 -5.05
CA TYR A 293 -0.99 -2.91 -4.97
C TYR A 293 -0.04 -3.48 -3.92
N GLY A 294 0.51 -2.65 -3.01
CA GLY A 294 1.34 -3.16 -1.92
C GLY A 294 2.55 -3.98 -2.39
N SER A 295 3.03 -3.79 -3.62
CA SER A 295 4.05 -4.66 -4.24
C SER A 295 5.38 -4.66 -3.47
N TYR A 296 5.62 -3.66 -2.63
CA TYR A 296 6.74 -3.61 -1.68
C TYR A 296 6.66 -4.65 -0.56
N ILE A 297 5.47 -5.19 -0.26
CA ILE A 297 5.29 -6.24 0.74
C ILE A 297 5.99 -7.53 0.31
N LYS A 298 6.04 -7.84 -0.99
CA LYS A 298 6.80 -9.00 -1.51
C LYS A 298 8.29 -8.87 -1.22
N LYS A 299 8.85 -7.66 -1.35
CA LYS A 299 10.27 -7.36 -1.08
C LYS A 299 10.68 -7.54 0.39
N LEU A 300 9.72 -7.55 1.33
CA LEU A 300 10.01 -7.80 2.75
C LEU A 300 10.41 -9.25 3.02
N LYS A 301 9.85 -10.23 2.29
CA LYS A 301 10.23 -11.64 2.47
C LYS A 301 11.64 -11.90 1.94
N GLU A 302 12.02 -11.30 0.81
CA GLU A 302 13.34 -11.53 0.21
C GLU A 302 14.49 -10.86 0.97
N ALA A 303 14.25 -9.76 1.68
CA ALA A 303 15.27 -9.04 2.45
C ALA A 303 15.57 -9.62 3.84
N VAL A 304 14.71 -10.50 4.36
CA VAL A 304 14.90 -11.17 5.68
C VAL A 304 15.71 -12.47 5.55
N TYR A 305 15.90 -12.98 4.33
CA TYR A 305 16.67 -14.20 4.04
C TYR A 305 18.04 -13.94 3.36
N LYS A 306 18.58 -12.71 3.45
CA LYS A 306 19.96 -12.38 3.08
C LYS A 306 20.67 -11.72 4.26
#